data_AF-A0A126V1B1-F1
#
_entry.id   AF-A0A126V1B1-F1
#
_cell.length_a   1.000
_cell.length_b   1.000
_cell.length_c   1.000
_cell.angle_alpha   90.00
_cell.angle_beta   90.00
_cell.angle_gamma   90.00
#
_symmetry.space_group_name_H-M   'P 1'
#
loop_
_entity.id
_entity.type
_entity.pdbx_description
1 polymer ?
#
loop_
_entity_poly.entity_id
_entity_poly.type
_entity_poly.pdbx_seq_one_letter_code
_entity_poly.pdbx_strand_id
1 'polypeptide(L)' 'MTNDVVSDGGKSKNFANIALLENWLAEYHNIETELWVRVFNKKSGVISVSWDDCVVAVLRDDVLLWCKTALKKQP' A
#
# COMPACT_ATOMS: atom_id res chain seq x y z
N MET A 1 6.88 -0.66 18.55
CA MET A 1 7.44 0.67 18.24
C MET A 1 7.55 0.75 16.73
N THR A 2 6.50 1.23 16.06
CA THR A 2 6.53 1.47 14.61
C THR A 2 7.33 2.74 14.37
N ASN A 3 8.38 2.63 13.55
CA ASN A 3 9.21 3.78 13.18
C ASN A 3 8.48 4.59 12.09
N ASP A 4 7.50 5.39 12.50
CA ASP A 4 6.83 6.37 11.66
C ASP A 4 7.71 7.64 11.58
N VAL A 5 8.77 7.60 10.77
CA VAL A 5 9.57 8.79 10.45
C VAL A 5 8.85 9.56 9.35
N VAL A 6 8.20 10.66 9.75
CA VAL A 6 7.59 11.64 8.85
C VAL A 6 8.69 12.52 8.24
N SER A 7 8.70 12.64 6.91
CA SER A 7 9.50 13.62 6.18
C SER A 7 8.61 14.31 5.15
N ASP A 8 8.68 15.63 5.20
CA ASP A 8 7.93 16.71 4.55
C ASP A 8 7.23 16.45 3.19
N GLY A 9 6.00 16.98 3.05
CA GLY A 9 5.31 17.21 1.77
C GLY A 9 4.19 16.24 1.35
N GLY A 10 4.29 14.96 1.72
CA GLY A 10 3.26 13.95 1.50
C GLY A 10 3.50 12.80 2.46
N LYS A 11 2.46 12.29 3.12
CA LYS A 11 2.61 11.23 4.14
C LYS A 11 3.11 9.93 3.48
N SER A 12 4.44 9.78 3.34
CA SER A 12 5.03 8.57 2.81
C SER A 12 5.03 7.48 3.87
N LYS A 13 4.47 6.31 3.59
CA LYS A 13 4.41 5.18 4.54
C LYS A 13 5.29 4.02 4.08
N ASN A 14 5.91 3.31 5.02
CA ASN A 14 6.61 2.06 4.74
C ASN A 14 5.81 0.87 5.28
N PHE A 15 6.09 -0.31 4.73
CA PHE A 15 5.41 -1.55 5.12
C PHE A 15 6.41 -2.67 5.22
N ALA A 16 6.33 -3.46 6.28
CA ALA A 16 7.24 -4.59 6.51
C ALA A 16 6.93 -5.80 5.60
N ASN A 17 5.72 -5.88 5.06
CA ASN A 17 5.29 -6.94 4.14
C ASN A 17 4.13 -6.49 3.25
N ILE A 18 3.84 -7.28 2.22
CA ILE A 18 2.82 -6.98 1.22
C ILE A 18 1.40 -6.92 1.80
N ALA A 19 1.05 -7.74 2.78
CA ALA A 19 -0.31 -7.76 3.36
C ALA A 19 -0.65 -6.45 4.10
N LEU A 20 0.34 -5.83 4.75
CA LEU A 20 0.16 -4.53 5.39
C LEU A 20 -0.01 -3.41 4.36
N LEU A 21 0.68 -3.50 3.22
CA LEU A 21 0.51 -2.58 2.10
C LEU A 21 -0.88 -2.73 1.48
N GLU A 22 -1.31 -3.97 1.19
CA GLU A 22 -2.63 -4.28 0.61
C GLU A 22 -3.78 -3.77 1.48
N ASN A 23 -3.72 -3.99 2.80
CA ASN A 23 -4.74 -3.47 3.71
C ASN A 23 -4.82 -1.94 3.71
N TRP A 24 -3.67 -1.27 3.60
CA TRP A 24 -3.64 0.20 3.54
C TRP A 24 -4.17 0.71 2.20
N LEU A 25 -3.81 0.08 1.07
CA LEU A 25 -4.38 0.44 -0.23
C LEU A 25 -5.90 0.27 -0.24
N ALA A 26 -6.43 -0.85 0.29
CA ALA A 26 -7.87 -1.08 0.32
C ALA A 26 -8.66 -0.03 1.12
N GLU A 27 -8.02 0.63 2.09
CA GLU A 27 -8.62 1.67 2.93
C GLU A 27 -8.54 3.06 2.28
N TYR A 28 -7.45 3.39 1.58
CA TYR A 28 -7.19 4.77 1.13
C TYR A 28 -7.26 4.95 -0.39
N HIS A 29 -7.12 3.89 -1.20
CA HIS A 29 -6.98 4.02 -2.66
C HIS A 29 -8.22 4.60 -3.36
N ASN A 30 -9.40 4.47 -2.75
CA ASN A 30 -10.65 5.03 -3.26
C ASN A 30 -10.97 6.46 -2.74
N ILE A 31 -10.21 6.96 -1.78
CA ILE A 31 -10.43 8.25 -1.11
C ILE A 31 -9.34 9.25 -1.49
N GLU A 32 -8.09 8.80 -1.52
CA GLU A 32 -6.93 9.65 -1.77
C GLU A 32 -6.55 9.63 -3.26
N THR A 33 -6.21 10.79 -3.82
CA THR A 33 -5.75 10.88 -5.21
C THR A 33 -4.29 10.44 -5.38
N GLU A 34 -3.51 10.45 -4.29
CA GLU A 34 -2.10 10.08 -4.33
C GLU A 34 -1.66 9.43 -3.01
N LEU A 35 -0.97 8.30 -3.12
CA LEU A 35 -0.43 7.54 -1.99
C LEU A 35 1.07 7.30 -2.20
N TRP A 36 1.88 7.74 -1.24
CA TRP A 36 3.33 7.63 -1.31
C TRP A 36 3.83 6.43 -0.48
N VAL A 37 4.48 5.46 -1.14
CA VAL A 37 5.09 4.31 -0.47
C VAL A 37 6.61 4.47 -0.43
N ARG A 38 7.20 4.36 0.76
CA ARG A 38 8.64 4.42 0.97
C ARG A 38 9.24 3.02 0.92
N VAL A 39 10.04 2.76 -0.13
CA VAL A 39 10.77 1.51 -0.35
C VAL A 39 12.25 1.72 0.00
N PHE A 40 12.84 0.80 0.77
CA PHE A 40 14.24 0.87 1.14
C PHE A 40 15.10 -0.04 0.26
N ASN A 41 16.35 0.37 0.03
CA ASN A 41 17.32 -0.46 -0.68
C ASN A 41 17.59 -1.76 0.09
N LYS A 42 17.82 -2.87 -0.63
CA LYS A 42 18.12 -4.20 -0.03
C LYS A 42 19.30 -4.17 0.96
N LYS A 43 20.27 -3.30 0.73
CA LYS A 43 21.46 -3.13 1.60
C LYS A 43 21.22 -2.29 2.85
N SER A 44 20.06 -1.67 3.00
CA SER A 44 19.75 -0.79 4.14
C SER A 44 19.56 -1.54 5.45
N GLY A 45 19.33 -2.85 5.41
CA GLY A 45 19.00 -3.66 6.59
C GLY A 45 17.60 -3.38 7.17
N VAL A 46 16.85 -2.45 6.57
CA VAL A 46 15.46 -2.15 6.96
C VAL A 46 14.54 -3.12 6.24
N ILE A 47 13.67 -3.79 6.99
CA ILE A 47 12.62 -4.64 6.43
C ILE A 47 11.58 -3.74 5.78
N SER A 48 11.46 -3.84 4.46
CA SER A 48 10.40 -3.18 3.70
C SER A 48 9.93 -4.04 2.54
N VAL A 49 8.72 -3.76 2.07
CA VAL A 49 8.23 -4.22 0.76
C VAL A 49 9.24 -3.86 -0.34
N SER A 50 9.33 -4.73 -1.33
CA SER A 50 10.10 -4.48 -2.55
C SER A 50 9.26 -3.70 -3.58
N TRP A 51 9.92 -3.23 -4.63
CA TRP A 51 9.21 -2.62 -5.77
C TRP A 51 8.21 -3.60 -6.41
N ASP A 52 8.59 -4.87 -6.55
CA ASP A 52 7.73 -5.90 -7.14
C ASP A 52 6.48 -6.12 -6.27
N ASP A 53 6.63 -6.13 -4.94
CA ASP A 53 5.50 -6.21 -4.01
C ASP A 53 4.54 -5.02 -4.18
N CYS A 54 5.07 -3.80 -4.39
CA CYS A 54 4.25 -2.62 -4.64
C CYS A 54 3.44 -2.75 -5.93
N VAL A 55 4.07 -3.18 -7.03
CA VAL A 55 3.38 -3.36 -8.31
C VAL A 55 2.29 -4.42 -8.21
N VAL A 56 2.59 -5.56 -7.59
CA VAL A 56 1.61 -6.63 -7.38
C VAL A 56 0.45 -6.17 -6.52
N ALA A 57 0.72 -5.45 -5.42
CA ALA A 57 -0.31 -4.97 -4.51
C ALA A 57 -1.27 -3.99 -5.20
N VAL A 58 -0.75 -3.00 -5.94
CA VAL A 58 -1.59 -2.00 -6.62
C VAL A 58 -2.49 -2.64 -7.68
N LEU A 59 -1.92 -3.49 -8.55
CA LEU A 59 -2.68 -4.16 -9.59
C LEU A 59 -3.72 -5.14 -9.02
N ARG A 60 -3.43 -5.77 -7.88
CA ARG A 60 -4.34 -6.70 -7.22
C ARG A 60 -5.47 -5.98 -6.52
N ASP A 61 -5.17 -4.90 -5.80
CA ASP A 61 -6.15 -4.19 -4.99
C ASP A 61 -7.23 -3.54 -5.86
N ASP A 62 -6.86 -2.97 -7.01
CA ASP A 62 -7.81 -2.44 -8.00
C ASP A 62 -8.84 -3.46 -8.45
N VAL A 63 -8.38 -4.69 -8.71
CA VAL A 63 -9.25 -5.78 -9.18
C VAL A 63 -10.09 -6.35 -8.03
N LEU A 64 -9.51 -6.53 -6.84
CA LEU A 64 -10.20 -7.13 -5.70
C LEU A 64 -11.19 -6.17 -5.03
N LEU A 65 -10.87 -4.88 -4.91
CA LEU A 65 -11.79 -3.88 -4.37
C LEU A 65 -12.98 -3.70 -5.31
N TRP A 66 -12.76 -3.65 -6.63
CA TRP A 66 -13.85 -3.62 -7.60
C TRP A 66 -14.72 -4.87 -7.50
N CYS A 67 -14.15 -6.07 -7.48
CA CYS A 67 -14.93 -7.31 -7.33
C CYS A 67 -15.72 -7.36 -6.00
N LYS A 68 -15.10 -7.05 -4.86
CA LYS A 68 -15.78 -7.06 -3.55
C LYS A 68 -16.89 -6.00 -3.48
N THR A 69 -16.65 -4.81 -4.05
CA THR A 69 -17.64 -3.73 -4.08
C THR A 69 -18.76 -4.03 -5.07
N ALA A 70 -18.43 -4.60 -6.23
CA ALA A 70 -19.38 -5.02 -7.25
C ALA A 70 -20.28 -6.15 -6.75
N LEU A 71 -19.71 -7.16 -6.07
CA LEU A 71 -20.47 -8.25 -5.46
C LEU A 71 -21.44 -7.77 -4.37
N LYS A 72 -21.03 -6.78 -3.55
CA LYS A 72 -21.91 -6.16 -2.54
C LYS A 72 -23.03 -5.29 -3.13
N LYS A 73 -22.91 -4.87 -4.39
CA LYS A 73 -23.89 -4.03 -5.11
C LYS A 73 -24.76 -4.83 -6.08
N GLN A 74 -24.61 -6.16 -6.18
CA GLN A 74 -25.51 -7.00 -6.96
C GLN A 74 -26.85 -7.13 -6.22
N PRO A 75 -27.99 -6.92 -6.91
CA PRO A 75 -29.33 -7.05 -6.32
C PRO A 75 -29.68 -8.50 -5.95
#